data_AF-A0A816RBL7-F1
#
_entry.id   AF-A0A816RBL7-F1
#
_cell.length_a   1.000
_cell.length_b   1.000
_cell.length_c   1.000
_cell.angle_alpha   90.00
_cell.angle_beta   90.00
_cell.angle_gamma   90.00
#
_symmetry.space_group_name_H-M   'P 1'
#
loop_
_entity.id
_entity.type
_entity.pdbx_description
1 polymer ?
#
loop_
_entity_poly.entity_id
_entity_poly.type
_entity_poly.pdbx_seq_one_letter_code
_entity_poly.pdbx_strand_id
1 'polypeptide(L)'
;TYIKCASCNEGGCRSFSCDDCSFGLHERCAVLPKTIQHWYDEHLIFLCYNKNKRGGEYWCDICEEQIDTMIWFYTCDSCCVTFHTECVLGDFSRFMPGRIVTHRNWRIKAMQTSPGFLPRCYICHTQRAVPFVLNLCNPQNNVFICSLECLVRTRLGRTSFREVVYFILYRFVLNSYLRNNE
;
A
#
# COMPACT_ATOMS: atom_id res chain seq x y z
N THR A 1 4.58 -15.88 23.38
CA THR A 1 5.50 -14.78 23.02
C THR A 1 4.79 -13.82 22.09
N TYR A 2 4.80 -12.52 22.38
CA TYR A 2 4.17 -11.51 21.50
C TYR A 2 5.11 -11.21 20.33
N ILE A 3 4.81 -11.76 19.15
CA ILE A 3 5.65 -11.60 17.95
C ILE A 3 5.14 -10.43 17.11
N LYS A 4 5.86 -9.31 17.17
CA LYS A 4 5.62 -8.12 16.33
C LYS A 4 5.87 -8.40 14.86
N CYS A 5 5.26 -7.59 14.00
CA CYS A 5 5.42 -7.71 12.57
C CYS A 5 6.79 -7.36 12.08
N ALA A 6 7.42 -8.28 11.32
CA ALA A 6 8.74 -8.03 10.76
C ALA A 6 8.76 -6.83 9.83
N SER A 7 7.62 -6.51 9.20
CA SER A 7 7.48 -5.42 8.22
C SER A 7 7.00 -4.10 8.80
N CYS A 8 5.94 -4.08 9.62
CA CYS A 8 5.38 -2.84 10.15
C CYS A 8 5.64 -2.63 11.65
N ASN A 9 6.34 -3.56 12.31
CA ASN A 9 6.65 -3.53 13.73
C ASN A 9 5.42 -3.46 14.69
N GLU A 10 4.22 -3.60 14.17
CA GLU A 10 2.97 -3.69 14.95
C GLU A 10 2.67 -5.14 15.36
N GLY A 11 1.92 -5.35 16.45
CA GLY A 11 1.33 -6.65 16.75
C GLY A 11 -0.03 -6.87 16.07
N GLY A 12 -0.65 -8.02 16.34
CA GLY A 12 -1.92 -8.43 15.74
C GLY A 12 -1.91 -9.88 15.28
N CYS A 13 -2.99 -10.33 14.64
CA CYS A 13 -3.08 -11.68 14.07
C CYS A 13 -2.09 -11.83 12.91
N ARG A 14 -1.15 -12.77 13.04
CA ARG A 14 -0.13 -13.04 12.03
C ARG A 14 -0.66 -14.11 11.08
N SER A 15 -0.55 -13.85 9.78
CA SER A 15 -1.00 -14.82 8.76
C SER A 15 0.14 -15.74 8.34
N PHE A 16 1.37 -15.28 8.53
CA PHE A 16 2.59 -16.05 8.28
C PHE A 16 3.45 -15.96 9.54
N SER A 17 3.79 -17.09 10.13
CA SER A 17 4.69 -17.17 11.26
C SER A 17 5.67 -18.32 11.06
N CYS A 18 6.81 -18.18 11.70
CA CYS A 18 7.80 -19.22 11.86
C CYS A 18 7.72 -19.62 13.34
N ASP A 19 7.60 -20.90 13.64
CA ASP A 19 7.56 -21.35 15.04
C ASP A 19 8.99 -21.47 15.60
N ASP A 20 9.96 -21.80 14.74
CA ASP A 20 11.38 -21.94 15.08
C ASP A 20 12.10 -20.61 15.26
N CYS A 21 11.58 -19.54 14.67
CA CYS A 21 12.17 -18.22 14.68
C CYS A 21 11.10 -17.19 15.03
N SER A 22 11.41 -16.20 15.88
CA SER A 22 10.48 -15.13 16.31
C SER A 22 10.08 -14.16 15.18
N PHE A 23 9.69 -14.71 14.04
CA PHE A 23 9.27 -14.05 12.83
C PHE A 23 7.78 -14.23 12.66
N GLY A 24 7.12 -13.14 12.30
CA GLY A 24 5.86 -13.24 11.62
C GLY A 24 5.72 -12.15 10.58
N LEU A 25 4.74 -12.32 9.70
CA LEU A 25 4.25 -11.34 8.74
C LEU A 25 2.70 -11.22 8.80
N HIS A 26 2.18 -9.99 8.74
CA HIS A 26 0.76 -9.78 8.46
C HIS A 26 0.48 -10.12 6.99
N GLU A 27 -0.73 -10.58 6.64
CA GLU A 27 -1.10 -10.78 5.22
C GLU A 27 -0.84 -9.52 4.38
N ARG A 28 -1.24 -8.35 4.88
CA ARG A 28 -1.05 -7.04 4.23
C ARG A 28 0.42 -6.62 4.06
N CYS A 29 1.32 -7.17 4.86
CA CYS A 29 2.75 -6.88 4.80
C CYS A 29 3.50 -7.88 3.91
N ALA A 30 2.98 -9.10 3.78
CA ALA A 30 3.54 -10.14 2.93
C ALA A 30 3.45 -9.83 1.44
N VAL A 31 2.62 -8.85 1.10
CA VAL A 31 2.22 -8.54 -0.27
C VAL A 31 2.84 -7.28 -0.82
N LEU A 32 3.72 -6.65 -0.04
CA LEU A 32 4.49 -5.51 -0.50
C LEU A 32 5.33 -5.94 -1.70
N PRO A 33 5.35 -5.15 -2.80
CA PRO A 33 6.21 -5.43 -3.93
C PRO A 33 7.67 -5.54 -3.47
N LYS A 34 8.42 -6.50 -4.00
CA LYS A 34 9.86 -6.57 -3.72
C LYS A 34 10.63 -5.47 -4.44
N THR A 35 10.12 -5.08 -5.60
CA THR A 35 10.72 -4.10 -6.51
C THR A 35 9.62 -3.22 -7.08
N ILE A 36 9.90 -1.93 -7.18
CA ILE A 36 9.06 -0.96 -7.86
C ILE A 36 9.92 -0.11 -8.78
N GLN A 37 9.35 0.31 -9.89
CA GLN A 37 9.96 1.30 -10.76
C GLN A 37 9.49 2.67 -10.29
N HIS A 38 10.43 3.56 -9.97
CA HIS A 38 10.09 4.94 -9.69
C HIS A 38 9.64 5.62 -10.99
N TRP A 39 8.81 6.66 -10.88
CA TRP A 39 8.23 7.28 -12.07
C TRP A 39 9.25 7.97 -12.97
N TYR A 40 10.32 8.47 -12.36
CA TYR A 40 11.29 9.35 -13.00
C TYR A 40 12.69 8.73 -13.06
N ASP A 41 12.91 7.57 -12.44
CA ASP A 41 14.21 6.89 -12.46
C ASP A 41 14.13 5.60 -13.27
N GLU A 42 15.19 5.36 -14.03
CA GLU A 42 15.41 4.07 -14.71
C GLU A 42 15.74 2.96 -13.71
N HIS A 43 16.22 3.32 -12.52
CA HIS A 43 16.60 2.36 -11.49
C HIS A 43 15.39 1.84 -10.72
N LEU A 44 15.38 0.52 -10.49
CA LEU A 44 14.42 -0.10 -9.60
C LEU A 44 14.72 0.28 -8.15
N ILE A 45 13.65 0.52 -7.40
CA ILE A 45 13.69 0.68 -5.96
C ILE A 45 13.33 -0.67 -5.33
N PHE A 46 14.10 -1.10 -4.34
CA PHE A 46 14.00 -2.41 -3.69
C PHE A 46 13.46 -2.27 -2.27
N LEU A 47 12.66 -3.24 -1.86
CA LEU A 47 12.18 -3.35 -0.50
C LEU A 47 13.31 -3.86 0.41
N CYS A 48 13.67 -3.05 1.40
CA CYS A 48 14.70 -3.33 2.38
C CYS A 48 14.08 -3.91 3.68
N TYR A 49 14.61 -5.04 4.13
CA TYR A 49 14.08 -5.81 5.27
C TYR A 49 14.84 -5.58 6.59
N ASN A 50 15.73 -4.59 6.62
CA ASN A 50 16.96 -4.69 7.39
C ASN A 50 16.86 -4.12 8.82
N LYS A 51 16.54 -4.99 9.78
CA LYS A 51 16.57 -4.70 11.22
C LYS A 51 18.00 -4.53 11.76
N ASN A 52 18.68 -3.42 11.48
CA ASN A 52 19.94 -2.96 12.14
C ASN A 52 21.31 -3.21 11.45
N LYS A 53 21.44 -3.61 10.19
CA LYS A 53 22.79 -3.96 9.66
C LYS A 53 23.75 -2.79 9.36
N ARG A 54 23.34 -1.52 9.38
CA ARG A 54 24.22 -0.43 8.89
C ARG A 54 24.42 0.79 9.79
N GLY A 55 23.80 0.86 10.98
CA GLY A 55 24.16 1.86 12.00
C GLY A 55 24.16 3.33 11.51
N GLY A 56 23.11 3.74 10.79
CA GLY A 56 22.97 5.09 10.27
C GLY A 56 21.51 5.55 10.28
N GLU A 57 21.31 6.86 10.30
CA GLU A 57 20.00 7.50 10.16
C GLU A 57 19.66 7.61 8.67
N TYR A 58 18.48 7.13 8.30
CA TYR A 58 17.95 7.26 6.95
C TYR A 58 16.82 8.28 6.95
N TRP A 59 16.69 9.01 5.85
CA TRP A 59 15.68 10.02 5.64
C TRP A 59 14.92 9.72 4.36
N CYS A 60 13.61 9.92 4.38
CA CYS A 60 12.78 9.69 3.22
C CYS A 60 12.92 10.85 2.24
N ASP A 61 13.36 10.57 1.02
CA ASP A 61 13.53 11.60 -0.03
C ASP A 61 12.20 12.18 -0.56
N ILE A 62 11.04 11.67 -0.12
CA ILE A 62 9.71 12.17 -0.50
C ILE A 62 9.13 13.13 0.54
N CYS A 63 9.13 12.74 1.82
CA CYS A 63 8.54 13.54 2.90
C CYS A 63 9.58 14.24 3.78
N GLU A 64 10.88 13.99 3.56
CA GLU A 64 11.98 14.56 4.32
C GLU A 64 11.94 14.19 5.82
N GLU A 65 11.26 13.11 6.18
CA GLU A 65 11.17 12.60 7.55
C GLU A 65 12.09 11.38 7.77
N GLN A 66 12.50 11.16 9.02
CA GLN A 66 13.37 10.05 9.40
C GLN A 66 12.69 8.69 9.19
N ILE A 67 13.45 7.70 8.73
CA ILE A 67 12.98 6.32 8.55
C ILE A 67 13.30 5.49 9.79
N ASP A 68 12.27 4.89 10.39
CA ASP A 68 12.44 3.84 11.39
C ASP A 68 12.89 2.54 10.71
N THR A 69 14.17 2.20 10.87
CA THR A 69 14.78 0.98 10.30
C THR A 69 14.23 -0.34 10.87
N MET A 70 13.38 -0.28 11.91
CA MET A 70 12.62 -1.44 12.39
C MET A 70 11.42 -1.77 11.50
N ILE A 71 11.02 -0.84 10.63
CA ILE A 71 9.96 -0.98 9.64
C ILE A 71 10.60 -1.19 8.27
N TRP A 72 10.00 -2.02 7.41
CA TRP A 72 10.49 -2.17 6.04
C TRP A 72 10.31 -0.87 5.26
N PHE A 73 11.34 -0.52 4.50
CA PHE A 73 11.39 0.72 3.71
C PHE A 73 11.96 0.41 2.32
N TYR A 74 11.85 1.35 1.40
CA TYR A 74 12.36 1.19 0.04
C TYR A 74 13.66 1.94 -0.15
N THR A 75 14.57 1.39 -0.96
CA THR A 75 15.84 2.03 -1.28
C THR A 75 16.30 1.73 -2.70
N CYS A 76 17.02 2.66 -3.30
CA CYS A 76 17.78 2.42 -4.51
C CYS A 76 19.25 2.63 -4.19
N ASP A 77 20.02 1.54 -4.15
CA ASP A 77 21.46 1.59 -3.84
C ASP A 77 22.23 2.42 -4.88
N SER A 78 21.82 2.40 -6.16
CA SER A 78 22.47 3.15 -7.24
C SER A 78 22.26 4.66 -7.12
N CYS A 79 21.09 5.09 -6.68
CA CYS A 79 20.77 6.51 -6.48
C CYS A 79 21.08 7.00 -5.05
N CYS A 80 21.43 6.09 -4.13
CA CYS A 80 21.63 6.38 -2.70
C CYS A 80 20.40 7.02 -2.01
N VAL A 81 19.19 6.69 -2.46
CA VAL A 81 17.93 7.24 -1.92
C VAL A 81 17.19 6.22 -1.08
N THR A 82 16.40 6.71 -0.12
CA THR A 82 15.54 5.91 0.75
C THR A 82 14.15 6.50 0.89
N PHE A 83 13.16 5.65 1.12
CA PHE A 83 11.76 6.07 1.18
C PHE A 83 10.97 5.25 2.17
N HIS A 84 10.04 5.87 2.90
CA HIS A 84 9.01 5.11 3.62
C HIS A 84 8.17 4.29 2.65
N THR A 85 7.70 3.13 3.12
CA THR A 85 6.86 2.22 2.33
C THR A 85 5.59 2.92 1.83
N GLU A 86 4.93 3.70 2.69
CA GLU A 86 3.73 4.48 2.33
C GLU A 86 4.02 5.61 1.34
N CYS A 87 5.20 6.23 1.38
CA CYS A 87 5.54 7.32 0.46
C CYS A 87 5.64 6.83 -0.99
N VAL A 88 6.24 5.66 -1.22
CA VAL A 88 6.40 5.14 -2.59
C VAL A 88 5.20 4.32 -3.08
N LEU A 89 4.41 3.75 -2.18
CA LEU A 89 3.30 2.90 -2.58
C LEU A 89 1.92 3.58 -2.42
N GLY A 90 1.83 4.66 -1.64
CA GLY A 90 0.62 5.42 -1.39
C GLY A 90 -0.49 4.66 -0.67
N ASP A 91 -1.70 5.19 -0.81
CA ASP A 91 -2.93 4.79 -0.12
C ASP A 91 -3.38 3.34 -0.37
N PHE A 92 -3.13 2.82 -1.57
CA PHE A 92 -3.55 1.47 -1.97
C PHE A 92 -2.41 0.47 -1.98
N SER A 93 -1.24 0.86 -1.49
CA SER A 93 -0.02 0.07 -1.35
C SER A 93 -0.18 -1.34 -0.78
N ARG A 94 -1.13 -1.51 0.14
CA ARG A 94 -1.39 -2.76 0.85
C ARG A 94 -2.39 -3.67 0.13
N PHE A 95 -2.87 -3.27 -1.05
CA PHE A 95 -3.46 -4.20 -2.01
C PHE A 95 -2.34 -4.91 -2.76
N MET A 96 -2.41 -6.25 -2.86
CA MET A 96 -1.55 -7.00 -3.78
C MET A 96 -1.64 -6.39 -5.18
N PRO A 97 -0.54 -5.83 -5.73
CA PRO A 97 -0.52 -5.39 -7.12
C PRO A 97 -0.91 -6.57 -8.02
N GLY A 98 -1.83 -6.32 -8.95
CA GLY A 98 -2.28 -7.36 -9.90
C GLY A 98 -3.32 -8.35 -9.36
N ARG A 99 -3.53 -8.47 -8.04
CA ARG A 99 -4.60 -9.31 -7.50
C ARG A 99 -5.96 -8.67 -7.76
N ILE A 100 -6.86 -9.45 -8.33
CA ILE A 100 -8.26 -9.07 -8.50
C ILE A 100 -9.03 -9.61 -7.31
N VAL A 101 -9.66 -8.72 -6.55
CA VAL A 101 -10.55 -9.09 -5.46
C VAL A 101 -11.97 -8.87 -5.93
N THR A 102 -12.78 -9.91 -5.86
CA THR A 102 -14.20 -9.83 -6.19
C THR A 102 -15.01 -9.69 -4.91
N HIS A 103 -15.93 -8.72 -4.88
CA HIS A 103 -16.91 -8.59 -3.81
C HIS A 103 -18.26 -8.24 -4.42
N ARG A 104 -19.26 -9.11 -4.25
CA ARG A 104 -20.54 -9.06 -4.97
C ARG A 104 -20.29 -9.05 -6.48
N ASN A 105 -20.80 -8.06 -7.20
CA ASN A 105 -20.58 -7.87 -8.63
C ASN A 105 -19.38 -6.95 -8.96
N TRP A 106 -18.62 -6.51 -7.95
CA TRP A 106 -17.46 -5.64 -8.14
C TRP A 106 -16.18 -6.45 -8.26
N ARG A 107 -15.38 -6.08 -9.26
CA ARG A 107 -13.98 -6.47 -9.44
C ARG A 107 -13.13 -5.27 -9.01
N ILE A 108 -12.29 -5.50 -8.02
CA ILE A 108 -11.47 -4.49 -7.37
C ILE A 108 -10.02 -4.85 -7.65
N LYS A 109 -9.25 -3.90 -8.21
CA LYS A 109 -7.84 -4.14 -8.57
C LYS A 109 -7.01 -2.91 -8.26
N ALA A 110 -5.92 -3.08 -7.51
CA ALA A 110 -4.88 -2.06 -7.43
C ALA A 110 -3.96 -2.17 -8.65
N MET A 111 -3.72 -1.03 -9.29
CA MET A 111 -2.95 -0.93 -10.52
C MET A 111 -1.83 0.09 -10.31
N GLN A 112 -0.61 -0.31 -10.64
CA GLN A 112 0.52 0.61 -10.68
C GLN A 112 0.31 1.60 -11.83
N THR A 113 0.61 2.87 -11.59
CA THR A 113 0.63 3.89 -12.63
C THR A 113 1.97 3.91 -13.33
N SER A 114 2.00 4.51 -14.52
CA SER A 114 3.24 4.78 -15.26
C SER A 114 3.02 6.00 -16.15
N PRO A 115 4.04 6.59 -16.78
CA PRO A 115 3.85 7.71 -17.70
C PRO A 115 2.83 7.41 -18.81
N GLY A 116 2.76 6.16 -19.28
CA GLY A 116 1.78 5.71 -20.27
C GLY A 116 0.41 5.34 -19.71
N PHE A 117 0.24 5.30 -18.38
CA PHE A 117 -1.01 4.92 -17.72
C PHE A 117 -1.26 5.81 -16.49
N LEU A 118 -1.96 6.93 -16.73
CA LEU A 118 -2.35 7.94 -15.75
C LEU A 118 -3.87 8.15 -15.78
N PRO A 119 -4.67 7.22 -15.23
CA PRO A 119 -6.12 7.34 -15.32
C PRO A 119 -6.64 8.52 -14.50
N ARG A 120 -7.63 9.22 -15.06
CA ARG A 120 -8.32 10.32 -14.37
C ARG A 120 -9.13 9.74 -13.20
N CYS A 121 -8.92 10.28 -12.00
CA CYS A 121 -9.73 9.90 -10.85
C CYS A 121 -11.20 10.28 -11.06
N TYR A 122 -12.12 9.37 -10.74
CA TYR A 122 -13.56 9.59 -10.88
C TYR A 122 -14.11 10.68 -9.95
N ILE A 123 -13.45 10.92 -8.80
CA ILE A 123 -13.95 11.84 -7.77
C ILE A 123 -13.30 13.21 -7.83
N CYS A 124 -11.97 13.29 -7.76
CA CYS A 124 -11.28 14.58 -7.79
C CYS A 124 -10.97 15.05 -9.22
N HIS A 125 -11.23 14.20 -10.23
CA HIS A 125 -11.02 14.50 -11.64
C HIS A 125 -9.58 14.85 -12.05
N THR A 126 -8.61 14.59 -11.17
CA THR A 126 -7.19 14.82 -11.46
C THR A 126 -6.54 13.59 -12.10
N GLN A 127 -5.60 13.83 -13.00
CA GLN A 127 -4.66 12.82 -13.51
C GLN A 127 -3.35 13.04 -12.77
N ARG A 128 -3.26 12.50 -11.56
CA ARG A 128 -2.10 12.72 -10.70
C ARG A 128 -1.10 11.61 -10.88
N ALA A 129 0.15 12.03 -10.74
CA ALA A 129 1.24 11.13 -10.52
C ALA A 129 1.13 10.50 -9.10
N VAL A 130 0.28 9.47 -8.92
CA VAL A 130 0.27 8.59 -7.72
C VAL A 130 0.78 7.17 -8.03
N PRO A 131 1.51 6.48 -7.15
CA PRO A 131 2.11 5.17 -7.47
C PRO A 131 1.10 4.06 -7.83
N PHE A 132 -0.04 4.05 -7.14
CA PHE A 132 -1.12 3.08 -7.38
C PHE A 132 -2.48 3.76 -7.42
N VAL A 133 -3.34 3.25 -8.29
CA VAL A 133 -4.77 3.60 -8.35
C VAL A 133 -5.61 2.36 -8.12
N LEU A 134 -6.81 2.57 -7.57
CA LEU A 134 -7.79 1.51 -7.40
C LEU A 134 -8.78 1.53 -8.57
N ASN A 135 -8.80 0.46 -9.35
CA ASN A 135 -9.83 0.22 -10.36
C ASN A 135 -11.03 -0.50 -9.73
N LEU A 136 -12.20 0.10 -9.87
CA LEU A 136 -13.48 -0.44 -9.42
C LEU A 136 -14.35 -0.69 -10.65
N CYS A 137 -14.56 -1.97 -10.96
CA CYS A 137 -15.26 -2.39 -12.16
C CYS A 137 -16.46 -3.28 -11.81
N ASN A 138 -17.62 -3.00 -12.40
CA ASN A 138 -18.80 -3.85 -12.42
C ASN A 138 -19.50 -3.70 -13.78
N PRO A 139 -20.60 -4.43 -14.07
CA PRO A 139 -21.25 -4.34 -15.38
C PRO A 139 -21.76 -2.94 -15.78
N GLN A 140 -21.91 -2.00 -14.84
CA GLN A 140 -22.39 -0.64 -15.09
C GLN A 140 -21.31 0.44 -14.97
N ASN A 141 -20.18 0.16 -14.32
CA ASN A 141 -19.17 1.15 -13.95
C ASN A 141 -17.77 0.58 -14.16
N ASN A 142 -16.86 1.41 -14.67
CA ASN A 142 -15.44 1.11 -14.69
C ASN A 142 -14.70 2.41 -14.37
N VAL A 143 -14.33 2.57 -13.10
CA VAL A 143 -13.79 3.84 -12.59
C VAL A 143 -12.45 3.64 -11.87
N PHE A 144 -11.65 4.70 -11.86
CA PHE A 144 -10.38 4.75 -11.15
C PHE A 144 -10.44 5.73 -9.98
N ILE A 145 -9.87 5.34 -8.85
CA ILE A 145 -9.80 6.12 -7.62
C ILE A 145 -8.32 6.28 -7.24
N CYS A 146 -7.90 7.51 -6.89
CA CYS A 146 -6.49 7.83 -6.65
C CYS A 146 -6.06 7.88 -5.18
N SER A 147 -7.01 7.85 -4.23
CA SER A 147 -6.72 7.92 -2.79
C SER A 147 -7.85 7.34 -1.96
N LEU A 148 -7.59 7.00 -0.70
CA LEU A 148 -8.58 6.59 0.28
C LEU A 148 -9.64 7.68 0.49
N GLU A 149 -9.23 8.93 0.51
CA GLU A 149 -10.14 10.07 0.58
C GLU A 149 -11.13 10.08 -0.60
N CYS A 150 -10.63 9.88 -1.83
CA CYS A 150 -11.52 9.76 -2.98
C CYS A 150 -12.39 8.51 -2.90
N LEU A 151 -11.88 7.39 -2.38
CA LEU A 151 -12.66 6.15 -2.22
C LEU A 151 -13.85 6.36 -1.27
N VAL A 152 -13.62 6.97 -0.11
CA VAL A 152 -14.65 7.23 0.90
C VAL A 152 -15.72 8.19 0.35
N ARG A 153 -15.31 9.18 -0.45
CA ARG A 153 -16.21 10.12 -1.11
C ARG A 153 -16.97 9.53 -2.30
N THR A 154 -16.58 8.36 -2.78
CA THR A 154 -17.20 7.75 -3.95
C THR A 154 -18.63 7.32 -3.66
N ARG A 155 -19.56 7.68 -4.56
CA ARG A 155 -20.98 7.32 -4.46
C ARG A 155 -21.45 6.64 -5.73
N LEU A 156 -20.97 5.42 -5.99
CA LEU A 156 -21.45 4.61 -7.13
C LEU A 156 -22.82 4.00 -6.78
N GLY A 157 -23.84 4.87 -6.81
CA GLY A 157 -25.24 4.56 -7.11
C GLY A 157 -26.08 3.64 -6.21
N ARG A 158 -25.56 2.93 -5.18
CA ARG A 158 -26.37 2.01 -4.34
C ARG A 158 -25.85 1.85 -2.91
N THR A 159 -26.73 1.44 -1.98
CA THR A 159 -26.38 0.91 -0.64
C THR A 159 -25.28 -0.14 -0.71
N SER A 160 -25.26 -0.95 -1.78
CA SER A 160 -24.27 -2.00 -1.98
C SER A 160 -22.84 -1.49 -2.17
N PHE A 161 -22.65 -0.25 -2.63
CA PHE A 161 -21.30 0.32 -2.82
C PHE A 161 -20.65 0.73 -1.50
N ARG A 162 -21.45 1.20 -0.52
CA ARG A 162 -20.94 1.47 0.83
C ARG A 162 -20.30 0.22 1.43
N GLU A 163 -20.92 -0.95 1.26
CA GLU A 163 -20.35 -2.22 1.71
C GLU A 163 -19.06 -2.59 0.97
N VAL A 164 -18.94 -2.26 -0.31
CA VAL A 164 -17.68 -2.44 -1.06
C VAL A 164 -16.57 -1.56 -0.47
N VAL A 165 -16.88 -0.30 -0.17
CA VAL A 165 -15.93 0.62 0.49
C VAL A 165 -15.55 0.09 1.87
N TYR A 166 -16.50 -0.34 2.70
CA TYR A 166 -16.20 -0.94 4.00
C TYR A 166 -15.37 -2.21 3.88
N PHE A 167 -15.68 -3.08 2.93
CA PHE A 167 -14.89 -4.27 2.64
C PHE A 167 -13.45 -3.91 2.27
N ILE A 168 -13.25 -2.91 1.40
CA ILE A 168 -11.93 -2.40 1.03
C ILE A 168 -11.20 -1.86 2.26
N LEU A 169 -11.85 -0.97 3.01
CA LEU A 169 -11.22 -0.33 4.17
C LEU A 169 -10.88 -1.37 5.24
N TYR A 170 -11.82 -2.23 5.62
CA TYR A 170 -11.60 -3.24 6.68
C TYR A 170 -10.49 -4.22 6.32
N ARG A 171 -10.50 -4.74 5.09
CA ARG A 171 -9.57 -5.78 4.67
C ARG A 171 -8.16 -5.24 4.40
N PHE A 172 -8.03 -3.98 3.98
CA PHE A 172 -6.76 -3.48 3.45
C PHE A 172 -6.22 -2.22 4.15
N VAL A 173 -7.04 -1.51 4.95
CA VAL A 173 -6.71 -0.16 5.49
C VAL A 173 -6.88 -0.05 7.02
N LEU A 174 -8.05 -0.40 7.56
CA LEU A 174 -8.49 -0.07 8.93
C LEU A 174 -7.88 -0.93 10.05
N ASN A 175 -7.15 -2.01 9.74
CA ASN A 175 -6.36 -2.70 10.77
C ASN A 175 -5.14 -1.89 11.26
N SER A 176 -4.87 -0.69 10.71
CA SER A 176 -3.90 0.29 11.27
C SER A 176 -4.54 1.55 11.87
N TYR A 177 -5.81 1.88 11.58
CA TYR A 177 -6.41 3.15 12.01
C TYR A 177 -7.30 3.01 13.26
N LEU A 178 -7.86 1.81 13.53
CA LEU A 178 -8.75 1.57 14.69
C LEU A 178 -8.02 1.28 16.02
N ARG A 179 -6.69 1.44 16.11
CA ARG A 179 -5.95 1.26 17.38
C ARG A 179 -5.14 2.46 17.85
N ASN A 180 -5.17 3.58 17.11
CA ASN A 180 -4.56 4.83 17.54
C ASN A 180 -5.58 5.79 18.17
N ASN A 181 -6.80 5.31 18.48
CA ASN A 181 -7.87 6.07 19.14
C ASN A 181 -8.53 5.27 20.29
N GLU A 182 -7.77 4.37 20.94
CA GLU A 182 -8.08 3.84 22.27
C GLU A 182 -6.94 4.14 23.23
#